data_AF-A0AAJ1R6Y1-F1
#
_entry.id   AF-A0AAJ1R6Y1-F1
#
_cell.length_a   1.000
_cell.length_b   1.000
_cell.length_c   1.000
_cell.angle_alpha   90.00
_cell.angle_beta   90.00
_cell.angle_gamma   90.00
#
_symmetry.space_group_name_H-M   'P 1'
#
loop_
_entity.id
_entity.type
_entity.pdbx_description
1 polymer ?
#
loop_
_entity_poly.entity_id
_entity_poly.type
_entity_poly.pdbx_seq_one_letter_code
_entity_poly.pdbx_strand_id
1 'polypeptide(L)'
;DSQVGEITLRGPVDTVLQDLASNPREIDIEIEPGPMVRIVDVRRALSTLSYPAGVEADLVFDIADDLVDWNSGRFRLSIADGIGTCEPAD
;
A
#
# COMPACT_ATOMS: atom_id res chain seq x y z
N ASP A 1 29.20 9.31 -30.65
CA ASP A 1 28.79 10.02 -29.42
C ASP A 1 27.48 9.48 -28.90
N SER A 2 27.52 8.78 -27.77
CA SER A 2 26.32 8.55 -26.95
C SER A 2 26.15 9.76 -26.02
N GLN A 3 24.93 10.24 -25.88
CA GLN A 3 24.62 11.47 -25.13
C GLN A 3 24.47 11.25 -23.62
N VAL A 4 24.46 10.00 -23.15
CA VAL A 4 24.22 9.65 -21.75
C VAL A 4 25.15 8.50 -21.33
N GLY A 5 25.81 8.67 -20.17
CA GLY A 5 26.70 7.66 -19.57
C GLY A 5 26.04 6.78 -18.50
N GLU A 6 24.95 7.24 -17.87
CA GLU A 6 24.27 6.53 -16.77
C GLU A 6 22.80 6.97 -16.69
N ILE A 7 21.92 6.06 -16.23
CA ILE A 7 20.53 6.37 -15.87
C ILE A 7 20.21 5.82 -14.49
N THR A 8 19.41 6.55 -13.72
CA THR A 8 18.92 6.11 -12.41
C THR A 8 17.40 5.98 -12.45
N LEU A 9 16.88 4.86 -11.95
CA LEU A 9 15.45 4.59 -11.86
C LEU A 9 15.05 4.37 -10.40
N ARG A 10 13.90 4.93 -9.99
CA ARG A 10 13.29 4.66 -8.69
C ARG A 10 12.08 3.75 -8.89
N GLY A 11 12.02 2.66 -8.14
CA GLY A 11 11.02 1.63 -8.35
C GLY A 11 10.83 0.73 -7.13
N PRO A 12 9.96 -0.28 -7.25
CA PRO A 12 9.72 -1.21 -6.18
C PRO A 12 10.94 -2.12 -5.95
N VAL A 13 11.09 -2.59 -4.71
CA VAL A 13 12.25 -3.38 -4.28
C VAL A 13 12.35 -4.75 -4.95
N ASP A 14 11.24 -5.25 -5.50
CA ASP A 14 11.10 -6.53 -6.20
C ASP A 14 11.23 -6.39 -7.72
N THR A 15 11.93 -5.35 -8.19
CA THR A 15 12.24 -5.17 -9.61
C THR A 15 13.06 -6.32 -10.20
N VAL A 16 12.84 -6.60 -11.48
CA VAL A 16 13.53 -7.63 -12.27
C VAL A 16 14.51 -7.03 -13.28
N LEU A 17 14.93 -5.77 -13.08
CA LEU A 17 15.73 -5.03 -14.06
C LEU A 17 17.06 -5.73 -14.41
N GLN A 18 17.69 -6.32 -13.41
CA GLN A 18 18.91 -7.11 -13.54
C GLN A 18 18.74 -8.34 -14.43
N ASP A 19 17.55 -8.96 -14.45
CA ASP A 19 17.27 -10.14 -15.28
C ASP A 19 17.04 -9.79 -16.75
N LEU A 20 16.69 -8.52 -17.02
CA LEU A 20 16.43 -8.01 -18.36
C LEU A 20 17.69 -7.45 -19.04
N ALA A 21 18.71 -7.10 -18.27
CA ALA A 21 19.91 -6.44 -18.77
C ALA A 21 20.87 -7.41 -19.46
N SER A 22 21.52 -6.94 -20.53
CA SER A 22 22.55 -7.73 -21.22
C SER A 22 23.75 -8.06 -20.33
N ASN A 23 24.07 -7.19 -19.36
CA ASN A 23 25.04 -7.44 -18.31
C ASN A 23 24.49 -7.00 -16.94
N PRO A 24 23.99 -7.94 -16.11
CA PRO A 24 23.42 -7.61 -14.81
C PRO A 24 24.40 -6.97 -13.81
N ARG A 25 25.72 -7.13 -14.02
CA ARG A 25 26.77 -6.59 -13.14
C ARG A 25 27.00 -5.10 -13.31
N GLU A 26 26.43 -4.49 -14.35
CA GLU A 26 26.50 -3.04 -14.60
C GLU A 26 25.35 -2.28 -13.93
N ILE A 27 24.47 -2.97 -13.20
CA ILE A 27 23.34 -2.38 -12.49
C ILE A 27 23.61 -2.40 -11.00
N ASP A 28 23.68 -1.21 -10.41
CA ASP A 28 23.69 -1.02 -8.96
C ASP A 28 22.26 -0.90 -8.42
N ILE A 29 21.97 -1.56 -7.30
CA ILE A 29 20.68 -1.49 -6.59
C ILE A 29 20.91 -0.97 -5.17
N GLU A 30 20.22 0.11 -4.82
CA GLU A 30 20.17 0.65 -3.47
C GLU A 30 18.73 0.60 -2.92
N ILE A 31 18.60 0.16 -1.67
CA ILE A 31 17.32 0.15 -0.95
C ILE A 31 17.33 1.31 0.04
N GLU A 32 16.41 2.25 -0.15
CA GLU A 32 16.21 3.39 0.75
C GLU A 32 14.93 3.18 1.61
N PRO A 33 14.91 3.69 2.86
CA PRO A 33 13.70 3.72 3.65
C PRO A 33 12.54 4.44 2.94
N GLY A 34 11.39 3.78 2.88
CA GLY A 34 10.17 4.34 2.30
C GLY A 34 9.46 5.35 3.21
N PRO A 35 8.45 6.06 2.67
CA PRO A 35 7.63 6.97 3.44
C PRO A 35 6.80 6.22 4.49
N MET A 36 6.61 6.85 5.64
CA MET A 36 5.68 6.39 6.68
C MET A 36 4.27 6.90 6.39
N VAL A 37 3.26 6.07 6.62
CA VAL A 37 1.84 6.45 6.51
C VAL A 37 1.11 6.23 7.82
N ARG A 38 0.10 7.06 8.06
CA ARG A 38 -0.82 6.93 9.20
C ARG A 38 -2.25 7.11 8.72
N ILE A 39 -3.13 6.22 9.16
CA ILE A 39 -4.57 6.36 8.96
C ILE A 39 -5.07 7.46 9.90
N VAL A 40 -5.68 8.50 9.33
CA VAL A 40 -6.25 9.62 10.10
C VAL A 40 -7.70 9.32 10.48
N ASP A 41 -8.47 8.73 9.57
CA ASP A 41 -9.87 8.31 9.78
C ASP A 41 -10.04 6.90 9.20
N VAL A 42 -10.21 5.90 10.06
CA VAL A 42 -10.31 4.48 9.67
C VAL A 42 -11.48 4.25 8.73
N ARG A 43 -12.68 4.75 9.06
CA ARG A 43 -13.90 4.51 8.28
C ARG A 43 -13.77 5.11 6.89
N ARG A 44 -13.31 6.36 6.83
CA ARG A 44 -13.08 7.04 5.55
C ARG A 44 -11.99 6.32 4.75
N ALA A 45 -10.84 6.01 5.36
CA ALA A 45 -9.74 5.36 4.67
C ALA A 45 -10.20 4.03 4.04
N LEU A 46 -10.75 3.12 4.85
CA LEU A 46 -11.18 1.80 4.39
C LEU A 46 -12.32 1.86 3.37
N SER A 47 -13.20 2.85 3.43
CA SER A 47 -14.27 3.01 2.43
C SER A 47 -13.80 3.65 1.11
N THR A 48 -12.63 4.29 1.11
CA THR A 48 -12.07 4.95 -0.10
C THR A 48 -11.05 4.10 -0.84
N LEU A 49 -10.56 3.02 -0.23
CA LEU A 49 -9.66 2.08 -0.88
C LEU A 49 -10.39 1.34 -2.00
N SER A 50 -9.67 1.08 -3.09
CA SER A 50 -10.09 0.11 -4.08
C SER A 50 -9.62 -1.28 -3.65
N TYR A 51 -10.53 -2.25 -3.68
CA TYR A 51 -10.21 -3.63 -3.35
C TYR A 51 -10.05 -4.47 -4.63
N PRO A 52 -9.23 -5.54 -4.60
CA PRO A 52 -9.07 -6.42 -5.75
C PRO A 52 -10.41 -7.02 -6.19
N ALA A 53 -10.60 -7.13 -7.50
CA ALA A 53 -11.80 -7.76 -8.06
C ALA A 53 -11.92 -9.22 -7.58
N GLY A 54 -13.14 -9.63 -7.22
CA GLY A 54 -13.44 -10.98 -6.74
C GLY A 54 -13.13 -11.23 -5.26
N VAL A 55 -12.64 -10.22 -4.53
CA VAL A 55 -12.58 -10.27 -3.06
C VAL A 55 -13.93 -9.86 -2.50
N GLU A 56 -14.58 -10.80 -1.82
CA GLU A 56 -15.78 -10.58 -1.02
C GLU A 56 -15.42 -10.84 0.44
N ALA A 57 -15.71 -9.90 1.33
CA ALA A 57 -15.33 -10.05 2.73
C ALA A 57 -16.28 -9.30 3.66
N ASP A 58 -16.40 -9.83 4.87
CA ASP A 58 -17.04 -9.16 5.99
C ASP A 58 -16.18 -9.40 7.24
N LEU A 59 -15.56 -8.33 7.72
CA LEU A 59 -14.55 -8.35 8.78
C LEU A 59 -14.90 -7.34 9.85
N VAL A 60 -14.57 -7.64 11.12
CA VAL A 60 -14.62 -6.67 12.21
C VAL A 60 -13.22 -6.49 12.79
N PHE A 61 -12.75 -5.25 12.82
CA PHE A 61 -11.53 -4.83 13.48
C PHE A 61 -11.86 -4.26 14.85
N ASP A 62 -11.00 -4.49 15.83
CA ASP A 62 -10.98 -3.76 17.10
C ASP A 62 -9.66 -2.98 17.16
N ILE A 63 -9.76 -1.66 17.13
CA ILE A 63 -8.61 -0.76 16.93
C ILE A 63 -8.35 0.01 18.22
N ALA A 64 -7.09 0.03 18.64
CA ALA A 64 -6.59 0.94 19.68
C ALA A 64 -5.74 2.02 19.01
N ASP A 65 -6.15 3.28 19.13
CA ASP A 65 -5.39 4.45 18.70
C ASP A 65 -5.32 5.47 19.85
N ASP A 66 -4.18 5.47 20.55
CA ASP A 66 -3.94 6.33 21.71
C ASP A 66 -3.78 7.82 21.36
N LEU A 67 -3.74 8.18 20.07
CA LEU A 67 -3.62 9.59 19.67
C LEU A 67 -4.99 10.24 19.43
N VAL A 68 -5.95 9.48 18.88
CA VAL A 68 -7.24 10.01 18.45
C VAL A 68 -8.39 9.04 18.72
N ASP A 69 -9.36 9.48 19.51
CA ASP A 69 -10.44 8.61 20.00
C ASP A 69 -11.35 8.07 18.88
N TRP A 70 -11.53 8.82 17.79
CA TRP A 70 -12.45 8.44 16.72
C TRP A 70 -11.98 7.24 15.88
N ASN A 71 -10.70 6.87 15.97
CA ASN A 71 -10.18 5.65 15.36
C ASN A 71 -10.20 4.46 16.32
N SER A 72 -10.49 4.68 17.61
CA SER A 72 -10.53 3.62 18.61
C SER A 72 -11.91 2.96 18.65
N GLY A 73 -11.93 1.64 18.84
CA GLY A 73 -13.15 0.83 18.93
C GLY A 73 -13.32 -0.13 17.75
N ARG A 74 -14.54 -0.66 17.63
CA ARG A 74 -14.86 -1.71 16.65
C ARG A 74 -15.40 -1.14 15.35
N PHE A 75 -14.93 -1.68 14.23
CA PHE A 75 -15.35 -1.28 12.89
C PHE A 75 -15.60 -2.50 12.02
N ARG A 76 -16.76 -2.55 11.36
CA ARG A 76 -17.08 -3.56 10.34
C ARG A 76 -16.68 -3.03 8.98
N LEU A 77 -15.90 -3.82 8.24
CA LEU A 77 -15.60 -3.61 6.83
C LEU A 77 -16.29 -4.69 6.01
N SER A 78 -17.19 -4.27 5.12
CA SER A 78 -17.78 -5.11 4.08
C SER A 78 -17.15 -4.76 2.75
N ILE A 79 -16.65 -5.75 2.02
CA ILE A 79 -16.07 -5.59 0.69
C ILE A 79 -16.92 -6.40 -0.28
N ALA A 80 -17.42 -5.73 -1.32
CA ALA A 80 -18.12 -6.36 -2.43
C ALA A 80 -17.86 -5.58 -3.72
N ASP A 81 -17.72 -6.29 -4.85
CA ASP A 81 -17.53 -5.68 -6.18
C ASP A 81 -16.36 -4.66 -6.24
N GLY A 82 -15.30 -4.91 -5.46
CA GLY A 82 -14.12 -4.03 -5.36
C GLY A 82 -14.34 -2.75 -4.54
N ILE A 83 -15.51 -2.59 -3.92
CA ILE A 83 -15.89 -1.44 -3.09
C ILE A 83 -15.91 -1.88 -1.62
N GLY A 84 -15.29 -1.08 -0.76
CA GLY A 84 -15.39 -1.24 0.70
C GLY A 84 -16.37 -0.25 1.32
N THR A 85 -17.14 -0.73 2.28
CA THR A 85 -17.92 0.12 3.19
C THR A 85 -17.48 -0.18 4.61
N CYS A 86 -17.09 0.85 5.35
CA CYS A 86 -16.63 0.71 6.73
C CYS A 86 -17.49 1.54 7.70
N GLU A 87 -18.06 0.87 8.68
CA GLU A 87 -18.98 1.44 9.67
C GLU A 87 -18.59 1.03 11.09
N PRO A 88 -18.97 1.79 12.13
CA PRO A 88 -18.84 1.33 13.52
C PRO A 88 -19.58 0.00 13.72
N ALA A 89 -19.01 -0.86 14.55
CA ALA A 89 -19.62 -2.11 14.96
C ALA A 89 -19.89 -2.10 16.47
N ASP A 90 -20.98 -2.75 16.88
CA ASP A 90 -21.28 -3.03 18.30
C ASP A 90 -20.31 -4.04 18.90
#